data_AF-A0A2T5RGW4-F1
#
_entry.id   AF-A0A2T5RGW4-F1
#
_cell.length_a   1.000
_cell.length_b   1.000
_cell.length_c   1.000
_cell.angle_alpha   90.00
_cell.angle_beta   90.00
_cell.angle_gamma   90.00
#
_symmetry.space_group_name_H-M   'P 1'
#
loop_
_entity.id
_entity.type
_entity.pdbx_description
1 polymer ?
#
loop_
_entity_poly.entity_id
_entity_poly.type
_entity_poly.pdbx_seq_one_letter_code
_entity_poly.pdbx_strand_id
1 'polypeptide(L)'
;MNTHRAKSKEPVKREAPTHIATAPNQVWTWDITWLNAMIKGSFFKLYLIVDMFSRMIVAYEVWETENAEYSSRLIRKASLAQGIAAKDKPLVLHSDNGSPMKAATFLATLEKLGVQSSFSRPRVSNDNPYSESLFKTMKYRPVYPNKGFKDLNEAREWVAEFVRWYNHQHLHSGIKFLSPYQRHYGLDIEIMKKRNETYLKAKAEHPERWSGDVRDWTLPEYVTLNPMDTAEVEKYLKQQSS
;
A
#
# COMPACT_ATOMS: atom_id res chain seq x y z
N MET A 1 -15.27 -44.11 17.21
CA MET A 1 -15.84 -43.48 16.00
C MET A 1 -14.70 -43.09 15.07
N ASN A 2 -14.47 -43.85 14.01
CA ASN A 2 -13.45 -43.54 13.00
C ASN A 2 -13.94 -42.39 12.11
N THR A 3 -13.44 -41.18 12.34
CA THR A 3 -13.63 -40.05 11.42
C THR A 3 -12.72 -40.22 10.21
N HIS A 4 -13.25 -40.84 9.15
CA HIS A 4 -12.60 -40.83 7.84
C HIS A 4 -12.48 -39.38 7.35
N ARG A 5 -11.24 -38.91 7.21
CA ARG A 5 -10.91 -37.62 6.61
C ARG A 5 -11.37 -37.67 5.15
N ALA A 6 -12.44 -36.95 4.80
CA ALA A 6 -12.91 -36.83 3.43
C ALA A 6 -11.76 -36.30 2.53
N LYS A 7 -11.70 -36.79 1.29
CA LYS A 7 -10.72 -36.32 0.27
C LYS A 7 -10.78 -34.80 0.20
N SER A 8 -9.63 -34.13 0.37
CA SER A 8 -9.55 -32.68 0.16
C SER A 8 -9.96 -32.37 -1.27
N LYS A 9 -10.86 -31.38 -1.46
CA LYS A 9 -11.20 -30.87 -2.80
C LYS A 9 -9.92 -30.56 -3.58
N GLU A 10 -9.92 -30.88 -4.88
CA GLU A 10 -8.79 -30.57 -5.76
C GLU A 10 -8.46 -29.07 -5.72
N PRO A 11 -7.17 -28.69 -5.75
CA PRO A 11 -6.77 -27.29 -5.76
C PRO A 11 -7.25 -26.62 -7.05
N VAL A 12 -8.23 -25.71 -6.93
CA VAL A 12 -8.62 -24.83 -8.05
C VAL A 12 -7.57 -23.74 -8.20
N LYS A 13 -6.87 -23.71 -9.34
CA LYS A 13 -5.93 -22.63 -9.68
C LYS A 13 -6.75 -21.36 -9.92
N ARG A 14 -6.65 -20.40 -9.01
CA ARG A 14 -7.25 -19.07 -9.17
C ARG A 14 -6.24 -18.14 -9.83
N GLU A 15 -6.70 -17.34 -10.78
CA GLU A 15 -5.92 -16.24 -11.34
C GLU A 15 -5.64 -15.21 -10.25
N ALA A 16 -4.49 -14.53 -10.35
CA ALA A 16 -4.16 -13.48 -9.40
C ALA A 16 -5.15 -12.32 -9.60
N PRO A 17 -5.68 -11.72 -8.52
CA PRO A 17 -6.44 -10.49 -8.66
C PRO A 17 -5.50 -9.41 -9.21
N THR A 18 -5.92 -8.79 -10.30
CA THR A 18 -5.09 -7.81 -10.96
C THR A 18 -5.84 -6.48 -11.03
N HIS A 19 -5.27 -5.48 -10.39
CA HIS A 19 -5.81 -4.13 -10.33
C HIS A 19 -4.77 -3.15 -10.86
N ILE A 20 -5.23 -2.13 -11.56
CA ILE A 20 -4.40 -1.07 -12.11
C ILE A 20 -4.85 0.26 -11.50
N ALA A 21 -3.90 1.05 -11.03
CA ALA A 21 -4.13 2.43 -10.62
C ALA A 21 -3.37 3.38 -11.55
N THR A 22 -4.09 4.33 -12.15
CA THR A 22 -3.57 5.45 -12.95
C THR A 22 -3.55 6.76 -12.16
N ALA A 23 -4.19 6.78 -10.99
CA ALA A 23 -4.25 7.93 -10.10
C ALA A 23 -4.34 7.51 -8.62
N PRO A 24 -4.06 8.43 -7.68
CA PRO A 24 -4.29 8.20 -6.25
C PRO A 24 -5.75 7.85 -5.96
N ASN A 25 -5.97 7.08 -4.90
CA ASN A 25 -7.27 6.69 -4.36
C ASN A 25 -8.14 5.83 -5.29
N GLN A 26 -7.51 5.10 -6.21
CA GLN A 26 -8.17 4.07 -7.04
C GLN A 26 -8.01 2.67 -6.47
N VAL A 27 -6.81 2.35 -5.95
CA VAL A 27 -6.50 1.05 -5.36
C VAL A 27 -5.68 1.27 -4.09
N TRP A 28 -6.22 0.83 -2.97
CA TRP A 28 -5.50 0.75 -1.70
C TRP A 28 -5.15 -0.70 -1.41
N THR A 29 -3.96 -0.92 -0.86
CA THR A 29 -3.60 -2.18 -0.22
C THR A 29 -3.58 -2.00 1.28
N TRP A 30 -3.98 -3.01 2.04
CA TRP A 30 -3.89 -2.95 3.49
C TRP A 30 -3.52 -4.29 4.08
N ASP A 31 -2.89 -4.23 5.26
CA ASP A 31 -2.47 -5.42 6.01
C ASP A 31 -2.23 -5.06 7.49
N ILE A 32 -2.12 -6.10 8.32
CA ILE A 32 -1.90 -6.02 9.76
C ILE A 32 -0.56 -6.67 10.08
N THR A 33 0.35 -5.91 10.70
CA THR A 33 1.62 -6.46 11.20
C THR A 33 1.70 -6.39 12.71
N TRP A 34 2.52 -7.27 13.28
CA TRP A 34 2.75 -7.31 14.72
C TRP A 34 3.95 -6.46 15.09
N LEU A 35 3.79 -5.65 16.13
CA LEU A 35 4.82 -4.87 16.78
C LEU A 35 5.17 -5.55 18.09
N ASN A 36 6.45 -5.81 18.33
CA ASN A 36 6.90 -6.45 19.57
C ASN A 36 6.59 -5.55 20.75
N ALA A 37 5.95 -6.07 21.80
CA ALA A 37 5.98 -5.41 23.10
C ALA A 37 7.28 -5.77 23.83
N MET A 38 7.66 -4.98 24.83
CA MET A 38 8.83 -5.24 25.67
C MET A 38 8.68 -6.55 26.46
N ILE A 39 7.45 -6.92 26.81
CA ILE A 39 7.13 -8.22 27.40
C ILE A 39 7.19 -9.29 26.32
N LYS A 40 8.13 -10.22 26.45
CA LYS A 40 8.34 -11.31 25.48
C LYS A 40 7.05 -12.12 25.29
N GLY A 41 6.68 -12.32 24.02
CA GLY A 41 5.45 -13.03 23.65
C GLY A 41 4.19 -12.17 23.60
N SER A 42 4.28 -10.89 23.98
CA SER A 42 3.21 -9.90 23.82
C SER A 42 3.47 -9.02 22.58
N PHE A 43 2.40 -8.64 21.90
CA PHE A 43 2.47 -7.87 20.65
C PHE A 43 1.35 -6.86 20.55
N PHE A 44 1.64 -5.69 20.00
CA PHE A 44 0.64 -4.78 19.46
C PHE A 44 0.37 -5.09 17.98
N LYS A 45 -0.80 -4.68 17.50
CA LYS A 45 -1.26 -4.87 16.12
C LYS A 45 -1.30 -3.53 15.42
N LEU A 46 -0.45 -3.38 14.40
CA LEU A 46 -0.44 -2.20 13.53
C LEU A 46 -1.22 -2.52 12.26
N TYR A 47 -2.29 -1.77 12.04
CA TYR A 47 -3.07 -1.78 10.83
C TYR A 47 -2.59 -0.64 9.93
N LEU A 48 -2.30 -0.92 8.66
CA LEU A 48 -1.88 0.09 7.67
C LEU A 48 -2.70 -0.03 6.39
N ILE A 49 -3.14 1.11 5.86
CA ILE A 49 -3.69 1.25 4.51
C ILE A 49 -2.74 2.11 3.69
N VAL A 50 -2.36 1.61 2.52
CA VAL A 50 -1.42 2.23 1.60
C VAL A 50 -2.09 2.46 0.26
N ASP A 51 -1.96 3.66 -0.27
CA ASP A 51 -2.32 3.95 -1.65
C ASP A 51 -1.30 3.35 -2.61
N MET A 52 -1.76 2.46 -3.48
CA MET A 52 -0.88 1.71 -4.38
C MET A 52 -0.15 2.65 -5.35
N PHE A 53 -0.84 3.63 -5.93
CA PHE A 53 -0.26 4.49 -6.95
C PHE A 53 0.87 5.38 -6.44
N SER A 54 0.64 6.03 -5.30
CA SER A 54 1.53 7.03 -4.70
C SER A 54 2.47 6.47 -3.63
N ARG A 55 2.23 5.23 -3.17
CA ARG A 55 2.86 4.62 -1.99
C ARG A 55 2.46 5.26 -0.67
N MET A 56 1.56 6.25 -0.66
CA MET A 56 1.26 7.00 0.56
C MET A 56 0.51 6.13 1.57
N ILE A 57 0.91 6.19 2.84
CA ILE A 57 0.11 5.64 3.93
C ILE A 57 -1.07 6.58 4.14
N VAL A 58 -2.27 6.13 3.79
CA VAL A 58 -3.50 6.94 3.88
C VAL A 58 -4.19 6.78 5.23
N ALA A 59 -3.99 5.66 5.93
CA ALA A 59 -4.44 5.47 7.30
C ALA A 59 -3.61 4.44 8.06
N TYR A 60 -3.57 4.61 9.37
CA TYR A 60 -2.90 3.69 10.29
C TYR A 60 -3.53 3.75 11.67
N GLU A 61 -3.53 2.62 12.38
CA GLU A 61 -3.89 2.53 13.81
C GLU A 61 -3.14 1.40 14.51
N VAL A 62 -2.87 1.57 15.81
CA VAL A 62 -2.22 0.56 16.66
C VAL A 62 -3.13 0.16 17.82
N TRP A 63 -3.25 -1.15 18.01
CA TRP A 63 -4.15 -1.80 18.96
C TRP A 63 -3.48 -2.93 19.73
N GLU A 64 -4.04 -3.31 20.87
CA GLU A 64 -3.57 -4.47 21.65
C GLU A 64 -4.01 -5.80 21.04
N THR A 65 -5.17 -5.80 20.39
CA THR A 65 -5.80 -6.99 19.84
C THR A 65 -6.22 -6.78 18.40
N GLU A 66 -6.44 -7.90 17.71
CA GLU A 66 -6.94 -7.91 16.35
C GLU A 66 -8.47 -8.01 16.37
N ASN A 67 -9.17 -7.01 15.86
CA ASN A 67 -10.64 -6.94 15.82
C ASN A 67 -11.13 -6.33 14.49
N ALA A 68 -12.22 -6.87 13.95
CA ALA A 68 -12.89 -6.37 12.74
C ALA A 68 -13.49 -4.95 12.90
N GLU A 69 -13.85 -4.56 14.13
CA GLU A 69 -14.32 -3.20 14.42
C GLU A 69 -13.20 -2.17 14.22
N TYR A 70 -11.96 -2.53 14.57
CA TYR A 70 -10.79 -1.69 14.31
C TYR A 70 -10.53 -1.50 12.82
N SER A 71 -10.68 -2.56 12.02
CA SER A 71 -10.64 -2.47 10.55
C SER A 71 -11.71 -1.51 10.03
N SER A 72 -12.93 -1.61 10.56
CA SER A 72 -14.07 -0.79 10.15
C SER A 72 -13.86 0.69 10.51
N ARG A 73 -13.27 0.97 11.67
CA ARG A 73 -12.91 2.33 12.09
C ARG A 73 -11.82 2.92 11.21
N LEU A 74 -10.79 2.14 10.94
CA LEU A 74 -9.65 2.53 10.11
C LEU A 74 -10.10 2.93 8.70
N ILE A 75 -10.91 2.10 8.03
CA ILE A 75 -11.36 2.38 6.67
C ILE A 75 -12.29 3.61 6.63
N ARG A 76 -13.17 3.78 7.61
CA ARG A 76 -14.02 4.99 7.70
C ARG A 76 -13.18 6.26 7.81
N LYS A 77 -12.15 6.24 8.66
CA LYS A 77 -11.22 7.36 8.84
C LYS A 77 -10.46 7.66 7.54
N ALA A 78 -9.96 6.62 6.87
CA ALA A 78 -9.27 6.75 5.59
C ALA A 78 -10.18 7.33 4.50
N SER A 79 -11.38 6.76 4.34
CA SER A 79 -12.36 7.18 3.34
C SER A 79 -12.79 8.63 3.54
N LEU A 80 -12.99 9.07 4.79
CA LEU A 80 -13.32 10.45 5.10
C LEU A 80 -12.15 11.39 4.78
N ALA A 81 -10.94 11.07 5.25
CA ALA A 81 -9.76 11.91 5.06
C ALA A 81 -9.37 12.06 3.58
N GLN A 82 -9.66 11.05 2.75
CA GLN A 82 -9.35 11.02 1.33
C GLN A 82 -10.54 11.39 0.43
N GLY A 83 -11.69 11.76 1.01
CA GLY A 83 -12.88 12.19 0.26
C GLY A 83 -13.41 11.13 -0.69
N ILE A 84 -13.33 9.85 -0.31
CA ILE A 84 -13.66 8.72 -1.20
C ILE A 84 -15.12 8.74 -1.66
N ALA A 85 -16.03 9.18 -0.80
CA ALA A 85 -17.45 9.29 -1.15
C ALA A 85 -17.75 10.29 -2.28
N ALA A 86 -16.82 11.22 -2.58
CA ALA A 86 -16.96 12.21 -3.64
C ALA A 86 -16.29 11.78 -4.96
N LYS A 87 -15.76 10.55 -5.04
CA LYS A 87 -15.10 10.03 -6.25
C LYS A 87 -16.11 9.31 -7.15
N ASP A 88 -15.97 9.49 -8.45
CA ASP A 88 -16.88 8.89 -9.45
C ASP A 88 -16.73 7.36 -9.56
N LYS A 89 -15.54 6.84 -9.27
CA LYS A 89 -15.24 5.41 -9.33
C LYS A 89 -15.05 4.85 -7.92
N PRO A 90 -15.56 3.63 -7.67
CA PRO A 90 -15.36 2.98 -6.38
C PRO A 90 -13.88 2.69 -6.15
N LEU A 91 -13.40 3.00 -4.95
CA LEU A 91 -12.08 2.61 -4.49
C LEU A 91 -12.04 1.08 -4.35
N VAL A 92 -10.96 0.46 -4.84
CA VAL A 92 -10.65 -0.94 -4.53
C VAL A 92 -9.79 -1.01 -3.26
N LEU A 93 -10.20 -1.81 -2.28
CA LEU A 93 -9.39 -2.16 -1.12
C LEU A 93 -8.92 -3.61 -1.23
N HIS A 94 -7.64 -3.80 -1.53
CA HIS A 94 -7.00 -5.10 -1.66
C HIS A 94 -6.34 -5.56 -0.36
N SER A 95 -6.56 -6.81 0.02
CA SER A 95 -6.07 -7.40 1.25
C SER A 95 -5.66 -8.85 1.13
N ASP A 96 -4.91 -9.30 2.12
CA ASP A 96 -4.72 -10.72 2.36
C ASP A 96 -5.95 -11.42 2.94
N ASN A 97 -5.89 -12.75 2.94
CA ASN A 97 -6.98 -13.62 3.37
C ASN A 97 -7.17 -13.72 4.90
N GLY A 98 -6.66 -12.76 5.67
CA GLY A 98 -6.72 -12.72 7.13
C GLY A 98 -8.15 -12.70 7.68
N SER A 99 -8.34 -13.22 8.89
CA SER A 99 -9.66 -13.33 9.52
C SER A 99 -10.40 -11.99 9.67
N PRO A 100 -9.77 -10.87 10.10
CA PRO A 100 -10.46 -9.58 10.23
C PRO A 100 -10.90 -9.01 8.88
N MET A 101 -10.17 -9.35 7.82
CA MET A 101 -10.38 -8.84 6.47
C MET A 101 -11.64 -9.45 5.85
N LYS A 102 -12.06 -10.62 6.35
CA LYS A 102 -13.24 -11.37 5.91
C LYS A 102 -14.42 -11.29 6.88
N ALA A 103 -14.29 -10.54 7.97
CA ALA A 103 -15.36 -10.40 8.93
C ALA A 103 -16.58 -9.72 8.29
N ALA A 104 -17.78 -10.28 8.50
CA ALA A 104 -19.00 -9.78 7.89
C ALA A 104 -19.27 -8.30 8.23
N THR A 105 -18.98 -7.89 9.46
CA THR A 105 -19.13 -6.50 9.92
C THR A 105 -18.24 -5.52 9.16
N PHE A 106 -17.02 -5.96 8.82
CA PHE A 106 -16.09 -5.18 8.03
C PHE A 106 -16.54 -5.08 6.57
N LEU A 107 -16.94 -6.21 5.96
CA LEU A 107 -17.47 -6.22 4.59
C LEU A 107 -18.71 -5.33 4.43
N ALA A 108 -19.64 -5.38 5.39
CA ALA A 108 -20.80 -4.49 5.42
C ALA A 108 -20.42 -3.01 5.57
N THR A 109 -19.30 -2.71 6.24
CA THR A 109 -18.76 -1.34 6.29
C THR A 109 -18.20 -0.91 4.94
N LEU A 110 -17.49 -1.78 4.22
CA LEU A 110 -16.99 -1.48 2.88
C LEU A 110 -18.12 -1.18 1.90
N GLU A 111 -19.17 -2.01 1.91
CA GLU A 111 -20.37 -1.82 1.09
C GLU A 111 -21.02 -0.45 1.34
N LYS A 112 -21.21 -0.09 2.62
CA LYS A 112 -21.77 1.23 3.01
C LYS A 112 -20.91 2.42 2.57
N LEU A 113 -19.61 2.21 2.38
CA LEU A 113 -18.68 3.25 1.93
C LEU A 113 -18.50 3.26 0.41
N GLY A 114 -19.15 2.35 -0.33
CA GLY A 114 -18.93 2.19 -1.78
C GLY A 114 -17.52 1.68 -2.12
N VAL A 115 -16.86 0.98 -1.19
CA VAL A 115 -15.50 0.44 -1.38
C VAL A 115 -15.59 -1.01 -1.83
N GLN A 116 -14.92 -1.33 -2.94
CA GLN A 116 -14.87 -2.68 -3.49
C GLN A 116 -13.77 -3.51 -2.81
N SER A 117 -14.13 -4.60 -2.14
CA SER A 117 -13.17 -5.51 -1.54
C SER A 117 -12.48 -6.38 -2.61
N SER A 118 -11.17 -6.54 -2.48
CA SER A 118 -10.34 -7.46 -3.28
C SER A 118 -9.45 -8.28 -2.33
N PHE A 119 -9.26 -9.57 -2.64
CA PHE A 119 -8.51 -10.48 -1.76
C PHE A 119 -7.45 -11.26 -2.54
N SER A 120 -6.27 -11.48 -1.94
CA SER A 120 -5.24 -12.36 -2.47
C SER A 120 -5.74 -13.78 -2.73
N ARG A 121 -4.98 -14.57 -3.48
CA ARG A 121 -5.32 -15.99 -3.65
C ARG A 121 -5.15 -16.74 -2.33
N PRO A 122 -6.03 -17.72 -2.03
CA PRO A 122 -5.86 -18.54 -0.85
C PRO A 122 -4.47 -19.21 -0.83
N ARG A 123 -3.73 -19.02 0.27
CA ARG A 123 -2.39 -19.61 0.51
C ARG A 123 -1.27 -19.06 -0.39
N VAL A 124 -1.42 -17.83 -0.90
CA VAL A 124 -0.35 -17.10 -1.60
C VAL A 124 -0.05 -15.83 -0.83
N SER A 125 1.10 -15.77 -0.16
CA SER A 125 1.51 -14.60 0.65
C SER A 125 1.92 -13.39 -0.22
N ASN A 126 2.49 -13.63 -1.41
CA ASN A 126 3.11 -12.58 -2.22
C ASN A 126 2.13 -11.71 -3.04
N ASP A 127 0.82 -11.86 -2.85
CA ASP A 127 -0.17 -11.12 -3.64
C ASP A 127 -0.46 -9.71 -3.07
N ASN A 128 0.20 -9.30 -1.97
CA ASN A 128 0.11 -7.96 -1.35
C ASN A 128 1.48 -7.24 -1.24
N PRO A 129 2.23 -7.10 -2.35
CA PRO A 129 3.64 -6.71 -2.34
C PRO A 129 3.90 -5.30 -1.77
N TYR A 130 2.91 -4.41 -1.84
CA TYR A 130 3.07 -3.02 -1.41
C TYR A 130 3.01 -2.86 0.11
N SER A 131 2.09 -3.55 0.77
CA SER A 131 2.02 -3.58 2.23
C SER A 131 3.23 -4.30 2.82
N GLU A 132 3.65 -5.42 2.21
CA GLU A 132 4.86 -6.16 2.62
C GLU A 132 6.13 -5.32 2.50
N SER A 133 6.33 -4.66 1.35
CA SER A 133 7.47 -3.76 1.12
C SER A 133 7.50 -2.63 2.15
N LEU A 134 6.35 -2.03 2.44
CA LEU A 134 6.25 -0.98 3.45
C LEU A 134 6.66 -1.48 4.84
N PHE A 135 6.17 -2.65 5.27
CA PHE A 135 6.55 -3.21 6.57
C PHE A 135 8.03 -3.55 6.63
N LYS A 136 8.63 -4.00 5.52
CA LYS A 136 10.08 -4.17 5.44
C LYS A 136 10.80 -2.84 5.64
N THR A 137 10.38 -1.78 4.93
CA THR A 137 10.94 -0.43 5.13
C THR A 137 10.85 0.00 6.59
N MET A 138 9.71 -0.24 7.24
CA MET A 138 9.50 0.09 8.66
C MET A 138 10.45 -0.65 9.60
N LYS A 139 10.52 -1.99 9.48
CA LYS A 139 11.27 -2.85 10.41
C LYS A 139 12.79 -2.75 10.23
N TYR A 140 13.27 -2.37 9.05
CA TYR A 140 14.71 -2.26 8.76
C TYR A 140 15.30 -0.87 9.08
N ARG A 141 14.51 0.09 9.56
CA ARG A 141 15.07 1.38 9.97
C ARG A 141 15.92 1.23 11.24
N PRO A 142 17.06 1.92 11.35
CA PRO A 142 17.90 1.90 12.56
C PRO A 142 17.14 2.31 13.84
N VAL A 143 16.14 3.19 13.70
CA VAL A 143 15.30 3.69 14.80
C VAL A 143 14.13 2.76 15.16
N TYR A 144 14.01 1.59 14.52
CA TYR A 144 12.98 0.62 14.88
C TYR A 144 13.31 0.00 16.25
N PRO A 145 12.38 0.01 17.22
CA PRO A 145 12.65 -0.47 18.57
C PRO A 145 12.68 -2.00 18.61
N ASN A 146 13.85 -2.56 18.31
CA ASN A 146 14.10 -4.01 18.27
C ASN A 146 13.85 -4.73 19.61
N LYS A 147 13.96 -4.00 20.74
CA LYS A 147 13.65 -4.51 22.08
C LYS A 147 12.14 -4.54 22.40
N GLY A 148 11.31 -4.07 21.47
CA GLY A 148 9.88 -3.92 21.64
C GLY A 148 9.48 -2.60 22.31
N PHE A 149 8.20 -2.28 22.20
CA PHE A 149 7.57 -1.10 22.79
C PHE A 149 7.15 -1.39 24.24
N LYS A 150 7.43 -0.46 25.15
CA LYS A 150 7.06 -0.49 26.56
C LYS A 150 5.55 -0.62 26.76
N ASP A 151 4.78 0.18 26.02
CA ASP A 151 3.33 0.21 26.10
C ASP A 151 2.69 0.63 24.76
N LEU A 152 1.36 0.60 24.73
CA LEU A 152 0.57 0.90 23.54
C LEU A 152 0.76 2.35 23.06
N ASN A 153 0.99 3.30 23.97
CA ASN A 153 1.13 4.71 23.62
C ASN A 153 2.48 4.96 22.95
N GLU A 154 3.57 4.38 23.47
CA GLU A 154 4.89 4.46 22.81
C GLU A 154 4.83 3.86 21.39
N ALA A 155 4.13 2.74 21.21
CA ALA A 155 3.92 2.16 19.89
C ALA A 155 3.16 3.10 18.94
N ARG A 156 2.12 3.78 19.43
CA ARG A 156 1.32 4.74 18.65
C ARG A 156 2.14 5.97 18.25
N GLU A 157 2.90 6.53 19.19
CA GLU A 157 3.76 7.69 18.97
C GLU A 157 4.83 7.39 17.93
N TRP A 158 5.54 6.28 18.09
CA TRP A 158 6.57 5.87 17.14
C TRP A 158 6.00 5.60 15.75
N VAL A 159 4.84 4.93 15.64
CA VAL A 159 4.18 4.70 14.34
C VAL A 159 3.76 6.02 13.72
N ALA A 160 3.23 6.97 14.50
CA ALA A 160 2.86 8.28 13.98
C ALA A 160 4.07 9.05 13.42
N GLU A 161 5.21 8.99 14.10
CA GLU A 161 6.48 9.54 13.60
C GLU A 161 6.97 8.80 12.34
N PHE A 162 6.87 7.46 12.33
CA PHE A 162 7.19 6.66 11.16
C PHE A 162 6.38 7.10 9.94
N VAL A 163 5.06 7.21 10.08
CA VAL A 163 4.15 7.57 8.99
C VAL A 163 4.44 8.99 8.50
N ARG A 164 4.67 9.94 9.41
CA ARG A 164 5.02 11.33 9.05
C ARG A 164 6.30 11.38 8.24
N TRP A 165 7.35 10.71 8.69
CA TRP A 165 8.60 10.61 7.92
C TRP A 165 8.37 9.93 6.58
N TYR A 166 7.65 8.81 6.57
CA TYR A 166 7.48 7.99 5.37
C TYR A 166 6.74 8.76 4.28
N ASN A 167 5.63 9.41 4.65
CA ASN A 167 4.84 10.17 3.68
C ASN A 167 5.56 11.42 3.19
N HIS A 168 6.28 12.14 4.05
CA HIS A 168 6.76 13.50 3.72
C HIS A 168 8.26 13.59 3.40
N GLN A 169 9.10 12.68 3.89
CA GLN A 169 10.57 12.78 3.79
C GLN A 169 11.20 11.60 3.05
N HIS A 170 10.65 10.40 3.16
CA HIS A 170 11.22 9.22 2.50
C HIS A 170 11.09 9.32 0.97
N LEU A 171 12.22 9.29 0.26
CA LEU A 171 12.24 9.27 -1.20
C LEU A 171 12.16 7.84 -1.72
N HIS A 172 11.01 7.48 -2.29
CA HIS A 172 10.73 6.10 -2.66
C HIS A 172 11.17 5.81 -4.11
N SER A 173 12.05 4.82 -4.29
CA SER A 173 12.67 4.50 -5.58
C SER A 173 11.63 4.08 -6.64
N GLY A 174 10.61 3.32 -6.24
CA GLY A 174 9.52 2.88 -7.12
C GLY A 174 8.62 3.99 -7.67
N ILE A 175 8.79 5.24 -7.20
CA ILE A 175 8.13 6.45 -7.73
C ILE A 175 9.19 7.52 -8.04
N LYS A 176 10.35 7.08 -8.58
CA LYS A 176 11.46 7.94 -9.04
C LYS A 176 11.93 8.91 -7.96
N PHE A 177 12.07 8.45 -6.71
CA PHE A 177 12.58 9.24 -5.59
C PHE A 177 11.74 10.48 -5.27
N LEU A 178 10.42 10.38 -5.37
CA LEU A 178 9.47 11.32 -4.76
C LEU A 178 9.14 10.88 -3.34
N SER A 179 8.70 11.82 -2.51
CA SER A 179 7.96 11.42 -1.32
C SER A 179 6.57 10.92 -1.69
N PRO A 180 6.02 9.93 -0.96
CA PRO A 180 4.68 9.44 -1.21
C PRO A 180 3.62 10.54 -1.23
N TYR A 181 3.74 11.53 -0.34
CA TYR A 181 2.85 12.70 -0.30
C TYR A 181 2.94 13.53 -1.59
N GLN A 182 4.15 13.78 -2.11
CA GLN A 182 4.32 14.55 -3.35
C GLN A 182 3.61 13.89 -4.52
N ARG A 183 3.75 12.55 -4.66
CA ARG A 183 3.08 11.80 -5.72
C ARG A 183 1.56 11.72 -5.51
N HIS A 184 1.10 11.65 -4.26
CA HIS A 184 -0.32 11.54 -3.94
C HIS A 184 -1.10 12.82 -4.28
N TYR A 185 -0.49 14.00 -4.09
CA TYR A 185 -1.15 15.29 -4.29
C TYR A 185 -0.72 16.03 -5.56
N GLY A 186 -0.08 15.35 -6.52
CA GLY A 186 0.25 15.92 -7.82
C GLY A 186 1.42 16.92 -7.81
N LEU A 187 2.18 17.01 -6.72
CA LEU A 187 3.34 17.91 -6.62
C LEU A 187 4.53 17.42 -7.47
N ASP A 188 4.46 16.18 -7.92
CA ASP A 188 5.47 15.50 -8.70
C ASP A 188 5.70 16.12 -10.09
N ILE A 189 4.68 16.72 -10.71
CA ILE A 189 4.77 17.33 -12.04
C ILE A 189 5.88 18.38 -12.08
N GLU A 190 5.79 19.38 -11.19
CA GLU A 190 6.76 20.46 -11.10
C GLU A 190 8.13 19.98 -10.62
N ILE A 191 8.17 18.99 -9.73
CA ILE A 191 9.42 18.40 -9.23
C ILE A 191 10.17 17.70 -10.37
N MET A 192 9.47 16.89 -11.17
CA MET A 192 10.09 16.14 -12.27
C MET A 192 10.54 17.07 -13.40
N LYS A 193 9.77 18.11 -13.70
CA LYS A 193 10.17 19.16 -14.64
C LYS A 193 11.50 19.80 -14.22
N LYS A 194 11.59 20.29 -12.98
CA LYS A 194 12.82 20.90 -12.45
C LYS A 194 14.01 19.94 -12.44
N ARG A 195 13.78 18.67 -12.12
CA ARG A 195 14.83 17.64 -12.18
C ARG A 195 15.35 17.45 -13.59
N ASN A 196 14.46 17.34 -14.58
CA ASN A 196 14.85 17.20 -15.97
C ASN A 196 15.67 18.40 -16.44
N GLU A 197 15.19 19.62 -16.18
CA GLU A 197 15.91 20.87 -16.49
C GLU A 197 17.31 20.91 -15.85
N THR A 198 17.42 20.52 -14.58
CA THR A 198 18.70 20.48 -13.85
C THR A 198 19.68 19.51 -14.50
N TYR A 199 19.23 18.31 -14.87
CA TYR A 199 20.08 17.30 -15.51
C TYR A 199 20.51 17.72 -16.91
N LEU A 200 19.60 18.29 -17.71
CA LEU A 200 19.91 18.80 -19.04
C LEU A 200 20.92 19.95 -18.98
N LYS A 201 20.74 20.89 -18.05
CA LYS A 201 21.69 21.98 -17.81
C LYS A 201 23.07 21.44 -17.41
N ALA A 202 23.12 20.51 -16.46
CA ALA A 202 24.37 19.93 -16.01
C ALA A 202 25.12 19.17 -17.14
N LYS A 203 24.38 18.45 -18.00
CA LYS A 203 24.95 17.80 -19.19
C LYS A 203 25.46 18.80 -20.22
N ALA A 204 24.75 19.91 -20.41
CA ALA A 204 25.20 20.97 -21.32
C ALA A 204 26.48 21.67 -20.82
N GLU A 205 26.61 21.85 -19.50
CA GLU A 205 27.80 22.47 -18.88
C GLU A 205 29.01 21.52 -18.85
N HIS A 206 28.78 20.21 -18.67
CA HIS A 206 29.84 19.21 -18.46
C HIS A 206 29.63 17.95 -19.31
N PRO A 207 29.56 18.03 -20.65
CA PRO A 207 29.21 16.89 -21.50
C PRO A 207 30.15 15.68 -21.32
N GLU A 208 31.40 15.89 -20.93
CA GLU A 208 32.40 14.85 -20.65
C GLU A 208 32.00 13.90 -19.51
N ARG A 209 31.09 14.31 -18.62
CA ARG A 209 30.58 13.47 -17.52
C ARG A 209 29.45 12.53 -17.94
N TRP A 210 28.97 12.62 -19.17
CA TRP A 210 27.87 11.80 -19.69
C TRP A 210 28.32 10.99 -20.91
N SER A 211 28.21 9.67 -20.81
CA SER A 211 28.41 8.74 -21.94
C SER A 211 27.18 8.61 -22.85
N GLY A 212 26.03 9.16 -22.44
CA GLY A 212 24.75 9.04 -23.15
C GLY A 212 23.72 10.05 -22.65
N ASP A 213 22.43 9.72 -22.75
CA ASP A 213 21.35 10.59 -22.30
C ASP A 213 21.31 10.80 -20.79
N VAL A 214 20.63 11.87 -20.40
CA VAL A 214 20.37 12.13 -18.98
C VAL A 214 19.43 11.07 -18.42
N ARG A 215 19.44 10.93 -17.10
CA ARG A 215 18.56 10.00 -16.40
C ARG A 215 17.09 10.28 -16.76
N ASP A 216 16.36 9.22 -17.13
CA ASP A 216 14.92 9.29 -17.37
C ASP A 216 14.14 9.49 -16.05
N TRP A 217 13.46 10.63 -15.98
CA TRP A 217 12.60 11.04 -14.87
C TRP A 217 11.10 10.86 -15.16
N THR A 218 10.74 10.26 -16.28
CA THR A 218 9.35 9.97 -16.63
C THR A 218 8.74 9.04 -15.59
N LEU A 219 7.58 9.44 -15.04
CA LEU A 219 6.84 8.64 -14.07
C LEU A 219 6.01 7.59 -14.79
N PRO A 220 5.81 6.41 -14.19
CA PRO A 220 4.91 5.42 -14.74
C PRO A 220 3.48 5.98 -14.79
N GLU A 221 2.81 5.81 -15.93
CA GLU A 221 1.42 6.24 -16.13
C GLU A 221 0.44 5.43 -15.25
N TYR A 222 0.82 4.19 -14.93
CA TYR A 222 0.02 3.28 -14.14
C TYR A 222 0.89 2.44 -13.20
N VAL A 223 0.25 1.89 -12.17
CA VAL A 223 0.82 0.93 -11.24
C VAL A 223 -0.09 -0.29 -11.20
N THR A 224 0.48 -1.49 -11.31
CA THR A 224 -0.28 -2.74 -11.22
C THR A 224 -0.10 -3.38 -9.85
N LEU A 225 -1.13 -4.07 -9.36
CA LEU A 225 -1.08 -4.81 -8.10
C LEU A 225 -0.08 -5.98 -8.19
N ASN A 226 -0.20 -6.74 -9.27
CA ASN A 226 0.68 -7.85 -9.63
C ASN A 226 1.29 -7.58 -11.01
N PRO A 227 2.44 -8.16 -11.36
CA PRO A 227 3.02 -8.02 -12.69
C PRO A 227 2.01 -8.41 -13.78
N MET A 228 1.89 -7.58 -14.81
CA MET A 228 1.03 -7.77 -15.98
C MET A 228 1.86 -7.55 -17.25
N ASP A 229 1.47 -8.18 -18.35
CA ASP A 229 1.98 -7.78 -19.65
C ASP A 229 1.24 -6.53 -20.20
N THR A 230 1.85 -5.87 -21.19
CA THR A 230 1.32 -4.63 -21.76
C THR A 230 -0.06 -4.80 -22.40
N ALA A 231 -0.31 -5.94 -23.06
CA ALA A 231 -1.58 -6.19 -23.74
C ALA A 231 -2.73 -6.37 -22.74
N GLU A 232 -2.46 -7.03 -21.60
CA GLU A 232 -3.39 -7.16 -20.48
C GLU A 232 -3.72 -5.79 -19.87
N VAL A 233 -2.71 -4.93 -19.68
CA VAL A 233 -2.90 -3.56 -19.18
C VAL A 233 -3.80 -2.75 -20.11
N GLU A 234 -3.51 -2.73 -21.40
CA GLU A 234 -4.30 -1.99 -22.39
C GLU A 234 -5.76 -2.46 -22.42
N LYS A 235 -5.99 -3.77 -22.33
CA LYS A 235 -7.34 -4.34 -22.26
C LYS A 235 -8.07 -3.88 -21.00
N TYR A 236 -7.41 -3.89 -19.85
CA TYR A 236 -7.99 -3.46 -18.57
C TYR A 236 -8.34 -1.96 -18.58
N LEU A 237 -7.44 -1.11 -19.07
CA LEU A 237 -7.67 0.34 -19.16
C LEU A 237 -8.84 0.69 -20.10
N LYS A 238 -9.01 -0.03 -21.21
CA LYS A 238 -10.17 0.11 -22.11
C LYS A 238 -11.48 -0.27 -21.43
N GLN A 239 -11.50 -1.35 -20.65
CA GLN A 239 -12.68 -1.80 -19.91
C GLN A 239 -13.11 -0.81 -18.81
N GLN A 240 -12.16 -0.13 -18.18
CA GLN A 240 -12.46 0.89 -17.16
C GLN A 240 -12.88 2.25 -17.72
N SER A 241 -12.67 2.50 -19.00
CA SER A 241 -12.98 3.78 -19.67
C SER A 241 -14.32 3.75 -20.43
N SER A 242 -14.95 2.58 -20.50
CA SER A 242 -16.28 2.33 -21.09
C SER A 242 -17.34 2.30 -19.99
#